data_AF-A0A1F7UMA3-F1
#
_entry.id   AF-A0A1F7UMA3-F1
#
_cell.length_a   1.000
_cell.length_b   1.000
_cell.length_c   1.000
_cell.angle_alpha   90.00
_cell.angle_beta   90.00
_cell.angle_gamma   90.00
#
_symmetry.space_group_name_H-M   'P 1'
#
loop_
_entity.id
_entity.type
_entity.pdbx_description
1 polymer ?
#
loop_
_entity_poly.entity_id
_entity_poly.type
_entity_poly.pdbx_seq_one_letter_code
_entity_poly.pdbx_strand_id
1 'polypeptide(L)'
;METKYRQQGKQWDAAEYMQGFVGDVGDLAKLIMAKNGFRVNENVDQKLAHELADCLWSIIIIADKLQIDLEKAFLSTMQELRARLDK
;
A
#
# COMPACT_ATOMS: atom_id res chain seq x y z
N MET A 1 -4.66 14.87 3.97
CA MET A 1 -4.23 13.56 3.44
C MET A 1 -2.85 13.63 2.78
N GLU A 2 -2.43 14.73 2.13
CA GLU A 2 -1.02 14.97 1.70
C GLU A 2 0.03 15.14 2.82
N THR A 3 -0.36 15.03 4.09
CA THR A 3 0.44 15.45 5.24
C THR A 3 1.28 14.32 5.88
N LYS A 4 0.98 13.05 5.59
CA LYS A 4 1.66 11.90 6.21
C LYS A 4 3.17 11.87 5.91
N TYR A 5 3.56 12.35 4.73
CA TYR A 5 4.94 12.29 4.22
C TYR A 5 5.50 13.66 3.81
N ARG A 6 5.11 14.72 4.53
CA ARG A 6 5.76 16.03 4.42
C ARG A 6 6.55 16.28 5.71
N GLN A 7 7.86 16.45 5.60
CA GLN A 7 8.66 16.98 6.70
C GLN A 7 9.17 18.37 6.33
N GLN A 8 8.83 19.37 7.16
CA GLN A 8 9.41 20.73 7.12
C GLN A 8 9.41 21.41 5.73
N GLY A 9 8.35 21.22 4.93
CA GLY A 9 8.22 21.85 3.62
C GLY A 9 8.95 21.16 2.47
N LYS A 10 9.73 20.10 2.73
CA LYS A 10 10.34 19.27 1.68
C LYS A 10 9.35 18.21 1.21
N GLN A 11 9.13 18.12 -0.09
CA GLN A 11 8.43 16.97 -0.69
C GLN A 11 9.33 15.74 -0.63
N TRP A 12 8.80 14.63 -0.17
CA TRP A 12 9.52 13.36 -0.17
C TRP A 12 9.79 12.87 -1.60
N ASP A 13 10.96 12.26 -1.80
CA ASP A 13 11.30 11.51 -3.00
C ASP A 13 10.75 10.08 -2.96
N ALA A 14 10.90 9.33 -4.06
CA ALA A 14 10.36 7.97 -4.16
C ALA A 14 10.95 7.01 -3.11
N ALA A 15 12.20 7.20 -2.70
CA ALA A 15 12.84 6.33 -1.71
C ALA A 15 12.32 6.63 -0.30
N GLU A 16 12.13 7.91 0.04
CA GLU A 16 11.50 8.35 1.29
C GLU A 16 10.05 7.81 1.36
N TYR A 17 9.27 7.90 0.28
CA TYR A 17 7.92 7.29 0.21
C TYR A 17 7.95 5.76 0.35
N MET A 18 8.91 5.09 -0.30
CA MET A 18 9.08 3.64 -0.17
C MET A 18 9.39 3.23 1.27
N GLN A 19 10.23 3.99 1.98
CA GLN A 19 10.51 3.76 3.39
C GLN A 19 9.25 3.90 4.25
N GLY A 20 8.44 4.94 4.00
CA GLY A 20 7.14 5.12 4.65
C GLY A 20 6.19 3.95 4.39
N PHE A 21 6.13 3.49 3.13
CA PHE A 21 5.30 2.36 2.72
C PHE A 21 5.67 1.06 3.44
N VAL A 22 6.96 0.78 3.65
CA VAL A 22 7.39 -0.40 4.43
C VAL A 22 6.85 -0.36 5.87
N GLY A 23 6.75 0.84 6.46
CA GLY A 23 6.10 1.04 7.76
C GLY A 23 4.63 0.62 7.74
N ASP A 24 3.87 1.11 6.76
CA ASP A 24 2.45 0.79 6.57
C ASP A 24 2.23 -0.72 6.34
N VAL A 25 3.07 -1.37 5.53
CA VAL A 25 3.03 -2.83 5.35
C VAL A 25 3.25 -3.57 6.67
N GLY A 26 4.13 -3.05 7.52
CA GLY A 26 4.36 -3.59 8.86
C GLY A 26 3.14 -3.46 9.77
N ASP A 27 2.41 -2.35 9.70
CA ASP A 27 1.18 -2.15 10.47
C ASP A 27 0.02 -3.00 9.95
N LEU A 28 -0.13 -3.09 8.62
CA LEU A 28 -1.05 -4.02 7.97
C LEU A 28 -0.79 -5.48 8.41
N ALA A 29 0.48 -5.91 8.44
CA ALA A 29 0.85 -7.25 8.88
C ALA A 29 0.42 -7.54 10.33
N LYS A 30 0.59 -6.57 11.24
CA LYS A 30 0.14 -6.70 12.64
C LYS A 30 -1.38 -6.84 12.73
N LEU A 31 -2.14 -6.14 11.89
CA LEU A 31 -3.60 -6.24 11.87
C LEU A 31 -4.09 -7.56 11.29
N ILE A 32 -3.43 -8.10 10.26
CA ILE A 32 -3.73 -9.43 9.73
C ILE A 32 -3.51 -10.50 10.81
N MET A 33 -2.42 -10.40 11.57
CA MET A 33 -2.17 -11.29 12.71
C MET A 33 -3.28 -11.19 13.76
N ALA A 34 -3.74 -9.97 14.07
CA ALA A 34 -4.85 -9.76 15.00
C ALA A 34 -6.17 -10.35 14.48
N LYS A 35 -6.46 -10.18 13.17
CA LYS A 35 -7.65 -10.74 12.52
C LYS A 35 -7.68 -12.28 12.60
N ASN A 36 -6.50 -12.91 12.54
CA ASN A 36 -6.32 -14.35 12.66
C ASN A 36 -6.20 -14.85 14.11
N GLY A 37 -6.48 -13.99 15.11
CA GLY A 37 -6.54 -14.39 16.53
C GLY A 37 -5.19 -14.50 17.24
N PHE A 38 -4.07 -14.12 16.58
CA PHE A 38 -2.75 -14.16 17.20
C PHE A 38 -2.47 -12.95 18.12
N ARG A 39 -3.35 -11.94 18.11
CA ARG A 39 -3.28 -10.74 18.96
C ARG A 39 -4.67 -10.25 19.30
N VAL A 40 -4.86 -9.71 20.51
CA VAL A 40 -6.09 -8.98 20.88
C VAL A 40 -6.03 -7.59 20.29
N ASN A 41 -7.09 -7.19 19.59
CA ASN A 41 -7.22 -5.84 19.06
C ASN A 41 -8.71 -5.51 18.87
N GLU A 42 -9.11 -4.30 19.24
CA GLU A 42 -10.45 -3.80 19.03
C GLU A 42 -10.58 -3.18 17.64
N ASN A 43 -11.75 -3.34 17.01
CA ASN A 43 -12.07 -2.76 15.70
C ASN A 43 -11.10 -3.16 14.57
N VAL A 44 -10.64 -4.42 14.59
CA VAL A 44 -9.65 -4.94 13.62
C VAL A 44 -10.09 -4.73 12.18
N ASP A 45 -11.36 -4.97 11.86
CA ASP A 45 -11.85 -4.86 10.48
C ASP A 45 -11.78 -3.44 9.93
N GLN A 46 -12.16 -2.46 10.75
CA GLN A 46 -12.07 -1.05 10.38
C GLN A 46 -10.61 -0.62 10.17
N LYS A 47 -9.73 -1.00 11.10
CA LYS A 47 -8.30 -0.70 11.01
C LYS A 47 -7.67 -1.38 9.80
N LEU A 48 -8.04 -2.63 9.52
CA LEU A 48 -7.51 -3.40 8.40
C LEU A 48 -7.88 -2.75 7.06
N ALA A 49 -9.14 -2.32 6.91
CA ALA A 49 -9.58 -1.58 5.73
C ALA A 49 -8.80 -0.27 5.55
N HIS A 50 -8.51 0.43 6.65
CA HIS A 50 -7.70 1.66 6.63
C HIS A 50 -6.27 1.37 6.16
N GLU A 51 -5.57 0.40 6.74
CA GLU A 51 -4.18 0.08 6.36
C GLU A 51 -4.06 -0.46 4.93
N LEU A 52 -5.07 -1.20 4.44
CA LEU A 52 -5.13 -1.60 3.04
C LEU A 52 -5.22 -0.39 2.10
N ALA A 53 -6.06 0.59 2.45
CA ALA A 53 -6.19 1.81 1.68
C ALA A 53 -4.92 2.66 1.71
N ASP A 54 -4.28 2.78 2.89
CA ASP A 54 -3.01 3.49 3.06
C ASP A 54 -1.87 2.83 2.26
N CYS A 55 -1.78 1.49 2.29
CA CYS A 55 -0.83 0.74 1.47
C CYS A 55 -1.04 0.99 -0.04
N LEU A 56 -2.29 0.97 -0.50
CA LEU A 56 -2.61 1.23 -1.90
C LEU A 56 -2.26 2.68 -2.29
N TRP A 57 -2.58 3.65 -1.44
CA TRP A 57 -2.24 5.05 -1.66
C TRP A 57 -0.72 5.25 -1.77
N SER A 58 0.05 4.61 -0.89
CA SER A 58 1.51 4.65 -0.93
C SER A 58 2.06 4.13 -2.27
N ILE A 59 1.51 3.04 -2.81
CA ILE A 59 1.87 2.52 -4.14
C ILE A 59 1.55 3.53 -5.25
N ILE A 60 0.37 4.17 -5.20
CA ILE A 60 -0.06 5.18 -6.18
C ILE A 60 0.93 6.36 -6.20
N ILE A 61 1.32 6.88 -5.03
CA ILE A 61 2.25 8.01 -4.95
C ILE A 61 3.66 7.63 -5.40
N ILE A 62 4.14 6.43 -5.04
CA ILE A 62 5.44 5.95 -5.50
C ILE A 62 5.44 5.84 -7.04
N ALA A 63 4.36 5.32 -7.63
CA ALA A 63 4.23 5.24 -9.09
C ALA A 63 4.25 6.64 -9.75
N ASP A 64 3.52 7.61 -9.19
CA ASP A 64 3.55 9.01 -9.67
C ASP A 64 4.97 9.61 -9.60
N LYS A 65 5.67 9.43 -8.46
CA LYS A 65 7.05 9.90 -8.28
C LYS A 65 8.05 9.26 -9.25
N LEU A 66 7.81 8.01 -9.64
CA LEU A 66 8.62 7.28 -10.61
C LEU A 66 8.12 7.44 -12.06
N GLN A 67 7.07 8.25 -12.29
CA GLN A 67 6.46 8.47 -13.60
C GLN A 67 5.98 7.17 -14.28
N ILE A 68 5.46 6.25 -13.48
CA ILE A 68 4.91 4.97 -13.93
C ILE A 68 3.40 5.11 -14.11
N ASP A 69 2.90 4.74 -15.29
CA ASP A 69 1.48 4.54 -15.54
C ASP A 69 1.01 3.25 -14.86
N LEU A 70 0.62 3.39 -13.58
CA LEU A 70 0.24 2.27 -12.73
C LEU A 70 -1.02 1.57 -13.24
N GLU A 71 -1.99 2.31 -13.77
CA GLU A 71 -3.24 1.74 -14.27
C GLU A 71 -2.97 0.81 -15.46
N LYS A 72 -2.20 1.29 -16.44
CA LYS A 72 -1.81 0.47 -17.59
C LYS A 72 -0.98 -0.75 -17.18
N ALA A 73 -0.02 -0.58 -16.27
CA ALA A 73 0.80 -1.68 -15.76
C ALA A 73 -0.04 -2.74 -15.05
N PHE A 74 -1.00 -2.33 -14.23
CA PHE A 74 -1.91 -3.22 -13.53
C PHE A 74 -2.79 -4.02 -14.51
N LEU A 75 -3.44 -3.34 -15.46
CA LEU A 75 -4.30 -3.98 -16.44
C LEU A 75 -3.55 -5.00 -17.31
N SER A 76 -2.34 -4.68 -17.77
CA SER A 76 -1.47 -5.61 -18.51
C SER A 76 -1.16 -6.85 -17.68
N THR A 77 -0.75 -6.65 -16.42
CA THR A 77 -0.40 -7.75 -15.51
C THR A 77 -1.61 -8.66 -15.23
N MET A 78 -2.80 -8.09 -15.02
CA MET A 78 -4.02 -8.89 -14.78
C MET A 78 -4.42 -9.70 -16.02
N GLN A 79 -4.25 -9.15 -17.23
CA GLN A 79 -4.49 -9.89 -18.47
C GLN A 79 -3.53 -11.09 -18.60
N GLU A 80 -2.23 -10.89 -18.33
CA GLU A 80 -1.23 -11.96 -18.35
C GLU A 80 -1.52 -13.06 -17.32
N LEU A 81 -1.88 -12.67 -16.08
CA LEU A 81 -2.24 -13.63 -15.03
C LEU A 81 -3.48 -14.43 -15.39
N ARG A 82 -4.50 -13.79 -15.97
CA ARG A 82 -5.71 -14.48 -16.42
C ARG A 82 -5.40 -15.49 -17.51
N ALA A 83 -4.59 -15.12 -18.51
CA ALA A 83 -4.16 -16.02 -19.58
C ALA A 83 -3.34 -17.23 -19.08
N ARG A 84 -2.72 -17.14 -17.90
CA ARG A 84 -2.02 -18.26 -17.25
C ARG A 84 -2.94 -19.22 -16.51
N LEU A 85 -4.05 -18.73 -15.96
CA LEU A 85 -5.03 -19.54 -15.23
C LEU A 85 -5.96 -20.30 -16.18
N ASP A 86 -6.19 -19.77 -17.39
CA ASP A 86 -7.03 -20.39 -18.42
C ASP A 86 -6.28 -21.46 -19.26
N LYS A 87 -5.07 -21.86 -18.85
CA LYS A 87 -4.26 -22.93 -19.46
C LYS A 87 -4.23 -24.17 -18.57
#